data_AF-A0A919SPY6-F1
#
_entry.id   AF-A0A919SPY6-F1
#
_cell.length_a   1.000
_cell.length_b   1.000
_cell.length_c   1.000
_cell.angle_alpha   90.00
_cell.angle_beta   90.00
_cell.angle_gamma   90.00
#
_symmetry.space_group_name_H-M   'P 1'
#
loop_
_entity.id
_entity.type
_entity.pdbx_description
1 polymer ?
#
loop_
_entity_poly.entity_id
_entity_poly.type
_entity_poly.pdbx_seq_one_letter_code
_entity_poly.pdbx_strand_id
1 'polypeptide(L)'
;MRITLSVRVGALLACLAIVYTALAVLAPRPAAAHPLSTTAVLLTAEAGRVTGRVQLPIDRLAIALDQPLTTAAVKQPGKIEELRGYLLSHMSAADQAGPWVVTAGGGAVESIDGVDHLVFDIVLQPPDHRVGDFQLTYDAILHRLVSHKVFVSLRTGGEKEYTTVGVLDWQQHTLAVPAAGAATQDGFAAAIHLGIRHIAEGADHLLFLIMLLLPAPLIARGRRWKRSDDLRRNSWRVVHVVTAFAIGHSVTLALGALGYISVPTRVVESLIALSILVSGIHAIKPLVPGGEAWIAAGFGLMHGLAFAALLGDLGLGRGSLVADLLGFNLGIELTQLIVVALLMPSLLVLSRTTVYPGVRVTAAGIGVVLAAAWLAERTALIAVNPFNRITDALIDHPFTIAASIAVIAAISWAVPRLRTTTVRTPAPAGHDLRTPATAVDHSGSVTHP
;
A
#
# COMPACT_ATOMS: atom_id res chain seq x y z
N MET A 1 -24.60 16.82 -38.08
CA MET A 1 -25.37 15.79 -37.33
C MET A 1 -24.60 14.49 -37.03
N ARG A 2 -23.60 14.07 -37.81
CA ARG A 2 -22.79 12.84 -37.55
C ARG A 2 -21.69 12.96 -36.47
N ILE A 3 -21.41 14.16 -35.97
CA ILE A 3 -20.32 14.48 -35.02
C ILE A 3 -20.74 14.21 -33.56
N THR A 4 -22.01 14.45 -33.23
CA THR A 4 -22.59 14.24 -31.89
C THR A 4 -22.84 12.76 -31.57
N LEU A 5 -23.07 11.92 -32.58
CA LEU A 5 -23.35 10.50 -32.39
C LEU A 5 -22.11 9.71 -31.93
N SER A 6 -20.93 9.99 -32.49
CA SER A 6 -19.69 9.27 -32.15
C SER A 6 -19.15 9.61 -30.74
N VAL A 7 -19.35 10.85 -30.27
CA VAL A 7 -19.01 11.24 -28.89
C VAL A 7 -19.96 10.55 -27.90
N ARG A 8 -21.24 10.43 -28.25
CA ARG A 8 -22.24 9.70 -27.46
C ARG A 8 -21.95 8.21 -27.37
N VAL A 9 -21.47 7.57 -28.45
CA VAL A 9 -21.12 6.13 -28.45
C VAL A 9 -19.88 5.84 -27.60
N GLY A 10 -18.83 6.68 -27.67
CA GLY A 10 -17.66 6.55 -26.79
C GLY A 10 -18.00 6.75 -25.31
N ALA A 11 -18.85 7.74 -25.01
CA ALA A 11 -19.38 7.95 -23.67
C ALA A 11 -20.28 6.78 -23.21
N LEU A 12 -21.08 6.21 -24.10
CA LEU A 12 -21.96 5.07 -23.81
C LEU A 12 -21.15 3.80 -23.51
N LEU A 13 -20.09 3.52 -24.28
CA LEU A 13 -19.20 2.36 -24.05
C LEU A 13 -18.37 2.51 -22.77
N ALA A 14 -17.90 3.72 -22.47
CA ALA A 14 -17.26 4.02 -21.19
C ALA A 14 -18.27 3.87 -20.03
N CYS A 15 -19.51 4.34 -20.18
CA CYS A 15 -20.59 4.10 -19.22
C CYS A 15 -20.88 2.62 -19.05
N LEU A 16 -20.95 1.83 -20.13
CA LEU A 16 -21.19 0.40 -20.09
C LEU A 16 -20.06 -0.35 -19.38
N ALA A 17 -18.81 0.03 -19.60
CA ALA A 17 -17.67 -0.52 -18.87
C ALA A 17 -17.72 -0.16 -17.39
N ILE A 18 -18.01 1.11 -17.05
CA ILE A 18 -18.19 1.56 -15.66
C ILE A 18 -19.36 0.84 -14.98
N VAL A 19 -20.47 0.64 -15.68
CA VAL A 19 -21.66 -0.08 -15.19
C VAL A 19 -21.36 -1.56 -15.03
N TYR A 20 -20.60 -2.18 -15.93
CA TYR A 20 -20.17 -3.57 -15.81
C TYR A 20 -19.22 -3.76 -14.61
N THR A 21 -18.24 -2.87 -14.43
CA THR A 21 -17.37 -2.88 -13.25
C THR A 21 -18.17 -2.64 -11.97
N ALA A 22 -19.13 -1.71 -11.98
CA ALA A 22 -20.01 -1.46 -10.84
C ALA A 22 -20.88 -2.70 -10.51
N LEU A 23 -21.46 -3.35 -11.52
CA LEU A 23 -22.28 -4.58 -11.36
C LEU A 23 -21.46 -5.77 -10.86
N ALA A 24 -20.20 -5.91 -11.29
CA ALA A 24 -19.29 -6.93 -10.79
C ALA A 24 -18.87 -6.69 -9.32
N VAL A 25 -18.76 -5.42 -8.93
CA VAL A 25 -18.39 -4.96 -7.57
C VAL A 25 -19.56 -5.00 -6.58
N LEU A 26 -20.81 -4.85 -7.05
CA LEU A 26 -22.01 -4.73 -6.21
C LEU A 26 -22.64 -6.06 -5.76
N ALA A 27 -22.00 -7.21 -6.01
CA ALA A 27 -22.49 -8.50 -5.51
C ALA A 27 -22.48 -8.50 -3.96
N PRO A 28 -23.62 -8.75 -3.29
CA PRO A 28 -23.72 -8.56 -1.84
C PRO A 28 -22.89 -9.59 -1.07
N ARG A 29 -22.06 -9.10 -0.14
CA ARG A 29 -21.33 -9.90 0.88
C ARG A 29 -21.43 -9.23 2.26
N PRO A 30 -21.34 -10.00 3.36
CA PRO A 30 -21.45 -9.46 4.71
C PRO A 30 -20.24 -8.57 5.03
N ALA A 31 -20.49 -7.49 5.75
CA ALA A 31 -19.56 -6.40 6.01
C ALA A 31 -19.03 -6.40 7.45
N ALA A 32 -17.75 -6.09 7.64
CA ALA A 32 -17.20 -5.55 8.89
C ALA A 32 -15.85 -4.85 8.64
N ALA A 33 -15.67 -3.60 9.08
CA ALA A 33 -14.35 -2.97 9.17
C ALA A 33 -14.29 -1.91 10.29
N HIS A 34 -13.23 -2.02 11.11
CA HIS A 34 -12.74 -1.13 12.18
C HIS A 34 -11.20 -0.96 11.96
N PRO A 35 -10.47 -0.05 12.63
CA PRO A 35 -9.02 0.20 12.42
C PRO A 35 -8.13 -0.96 12.91
N LEU A 36 -7.20 -1.47 12.10
CA LEU A 36 -6.55 -2.80 12.22
C LEU A 36 -5.53 -2.93 13.38
N SER A 37 -6.02 -3.08 14.61
CA SER A 37 -5.27 -3.70 15.70
C SER A 37 -4.90 -5.14 15.33
N THR A 38 -3.64 -5.56 15.47
CA THR A 38 -3.15 -6.89 15.05
C THR A 38 -2.71 -7.73 16.25
N THR A 39 -2.71 -9.06 16.12
CA THR A 39 -2.16 -9.94 17.16
C THR A 39 -0.65 -10.06 16.99
N ALA A 40 0.09 -10.10 18.10
CA ALA A 40 1.49 -10.51 18.12
C ALA A 40 1.68 -11.81 18.92
N VAL A 41 2.45 -12.75 18.36
CA VAL A 41 2.87 -14.01 18.98
C VAL A 41 4.39 -14.00 19.07
N LEU A 42 4.92 -13.81 20.27
CA LEU A 42 6.34 -13.67 20.55
C LEU A 42 6.86 -14.97 21.17
N LEU A 43 7.70 -15.71 20.47
CA LEU A 43 8.20 -17.03 20.85
C LEU A 43 9.70 -16.99 21.18
N THR A 44 10.09 -17.67 22.24
CA THR A 44 11.49 -17.91 22.63
C THR A 44 11.74 -19.41 22.59
N ALA A 45 12.57 -19.86 21.65
CA ALA A 45 13.00 -21.26 21.56
C ALA A 45 14.13 -21.54 22.57
N GLU A 46 13.84 -22.42 23.52
CA GLU A 46 14.81 -23.00 24.46
C GLU A 46 15.14 -24.44 24.03
N ALA A 47 16.19 -25.04 24.61
CA ALA A 47 16.67 -26.36 24.17
C ALA A 47 15.62 -27.49 24.22
N GLY A 48 14.59 -27.38 25.08
CA GLY A 48 13.58 -28.42 25.23
C GLY A 48 12.12 -27.96 25.29
N ARG A 49 11.85 -26.67 25.09
CA ARG A 49 10.49 -26.11 25.00
C ARG A 49 10.53 -24.75 24.30
N VAL A 50 9.38 -24.26 23.86
CA VAL A 50 9.23 -22.88 23.38
C VAL A 50 8.35 -22.14 24.38
N THR A 51 8.85 -21.04 24.94
CA THR A 51 8.09 -20.12 25.79
C THR A 51 7.67 -18.91 24.98
N GLY A 52 6.64 -18.15 25.39
CA GLY A 52 6.25 -16.98 24.63
C GLY A 52 5.14 -16.14 25.23
N ARG A 53 4.73 -15.11 24.49
CA ARG A 53 3.60 -14.24 24.82
C ARG A 53 2.67 -14.12 23.61
N VAL A 54 1.37 -14.15 23.85
CA VAL A 54 0.33 -13.85 22.85
C VAL A 54 -0.37 -12.57 23.26
N GLN A 55 -0.31 -11.54 22.41
CA GLN A 55 -0.92 -10.23 22.63
C GLN A 55 -2.15 -10.10 21.74
N LEU A 56 -3.35 -10.13 22.34
CA LEU A 56 -4.63 -10.09 21.64
C LEU A 56 -5.29 -8.73 21.82
N PRO A 57 -5.53 -7.93 20.76
CA PRO A 57 -6.29 -6.70 20.88
C PRO A 57 -7.71 -6.97 21.38
N ILE A 58 -8.13 -6.33 22.47
CA ILE A 58 -9.42 -6.59 23.12
C ILE A 58 -10.59 -6.21 22.19
N ASP A 59 -10.46 -5.13 21.44
CA ASP A 59 -11.43 -4.67 20.45
C ASP A 59 -11.66 -5.70 19.32
N ARG A 60 -10.60 -6.41 18.90
CA ARG A 60 -10.69 -7.46 17.88
C ARG A 60 -11.18 -8.77 18.43
N LEU A 61 -10.75 -9.12 19.64
CA LEU A 61 -11.24 -10.28 20.37
C LEU A 61 -12.74 -10.17 20.63
N ALA A 62 -13.26 -8.97 20.90
CA ALA A 62 -14.70 -8.73 21.06
C ALA A 62 -15.50 -9.14 19.81
N ILE A 63 -14.98 -8.81 18.62
CA ILE A 63 -15.63 -9.17 17.36
C ILE A 63 -15.50 -10.67 17.10
N ALA A 64 -14.34 -11.26 17.40
CA ALA A 64 -14.11 -12.69 17.26
C ALA A 64 -15.06 -13.53 18.15
N LEU A 65 -15.39 -13.02 19.33
CA LEU A 65 -16.31 -13.67 20.27
C LEU A 65 -17.79 -13.28 20.07
N ASP A 66 -18.08 -12.38 19.14
CA ASP A 66 -19.42 -11.80 18.91
C ASP A 66 -20.05 -11.21 20.20
N GLN A 67 -19.21 -10.62 21.06
CA GLN A 67 -19.61 -10.06 22.35
C GLN A 67 -18.82 -8.80 22.67
N PRO A 68 -19.45 -7.74 23.21
CA PRO A 68 -18.73 -6.54 23.62
C PRO A 68 -17.78 -6.85 24.78
N LEU A 69 -16.47 -6.67 24.55
CA LEU A 69 -15.47 -6.74 25.60
C LEU A 69 -15.01 -5.34 25.99
N THR A 70 -14.90 -5.11 27.29
CA THR A 70 -14.24 -3.93 27.86
C THR A 70 -13.05 -4.38 28.69
N THR A 71 -12.07 -3.50 28.85
CA THR A 71 -10.89 -3.72 29.69
C THR A 71 -11.26 -4.10 31.12
N ALA A 72 -12.35 -3.54 31.65
CA ALA A 72 -12.88 -3.90 32.97
C ALA A 72 -13.46 -5.32 33.01
N ALA A 73 -14.18 -5.74 31.96
CA ALA A 73 -14.76 -7.08 31.87
C ALA A 73 -13.66 -8.15 31.72
N VAL A 74 -12.64 -7.89 30.89
CA VAL A 74 -11.54 -8.82 30.65
C VAL A 74 -10.69 -9.04 31.90
N LYS A 75 -10.58 -8.04 32.80
CA LYS A 75 -9.83 -8.17 34.06
C LYS A 75 -10.49 -9.08 35.11
N GLN A 76 -11.73 -9.53 34.90
CA GLN A 76 -12.40 -10.43 35.84
C GLN A 76 -11.79 -11.83 35.79
N PRO A 77 -11.44 -12.47 36.94
CA PRO A 77 -10.77 -13.77 36.94
C PRO A 77 -11.49 -14.87 36.15
N GLY A 78 -12.83 -14.92 36.24
CA GLY A 78 -13.63 -15.89 35.49
C GLY A 78 -13.57 -15.66 33.97
N LYS A 79 -13.53 -14.39 33.52
CA LYS A 79 -13.42 -14.05 32.10
C LYS A 79 -12.00 -14.32 31.58
N ILE A 80 -10.95 -14.09 32.36
CA ILE A 80 -9.58 -14.47 31.99
C ILE A 80 -9.48 -15.98 31.73
N GLU A 81 -10.07 -16.81 32.59
CA GLU A 81 -10.04 -18.26 32.42
C GLU A 81 -10.82 -18.73 31.18
N GLU A 82 -11.98 -18.12 30.93
CA GLU A 82 -12.76 -18.34 29.70
C GLU A 82 -11.94 -18.00 28.44
N LEU A 83 -11.32 -16.81 28.41
CA LEU A 83 -10.51 -16.35 27.29
C LEU A 83 -9.21 -17.14 27.12
N ARG A 84 -8.66 -17.68 28.21
CA ARG A 84 -7.53 -18.61 28.15
C ARG A 84 -7.92 -19.93 27.49
N GLY A 85 -9.05 -20.52 27.90
CA GLY A 85 -9.57 -21.73 27.28
C GLY A 85 -9.86 -21.52 25.79
N TYR A 86 -10.41 -20.36 25.44
CA TYR A 86 -10.60 -19.94 24.06
C TYR A 86 -9.27 -19.88 23.28
N LEU A 87 -8.26 -19.19 23.79
CA LEU A 87 -6.93 -19.13 23.15
C LEU A 87 -6.35 -20.53 22.90
N LEU A 88 -6.43 -21.42 23.89
CA LEU A 88 -5.92 -22.79 23.79
C LEU A 88 -6.67 -23.64 22.77
N SER A 89 -7.96 -23.38 22.54
CA SER A 89 -8.73 -24.06 21.48
C SER A 89 -8.39 -23.60 20.07
N HIS A 90 -7.75 -22.43 19.94
CA HIS A 90 -7.42 -21.75 18.70
C HIS A 90 -5.92 -21.68 18.42
N MET A 91 -5.12 -22.45 19.16
CA MET A 91 -3.67 -22.48 19.03
C MET A 91 -3.16 -23.91 19.18
N SER A 92 -2.35 -24.34 18.23
CA SER A 92 -1.67 -25.63 18.31
C SER A 92 -0.27 -25.55 17.70
N ALA A 93 0.62 -26.43 18.16
CA ALA A 93 1.94 -26.61 17.58
C ALA A 93 2.17 -28.11 17.33
N ALA A 94 2.85 -28.45 16.24
CA ALA A 94 3.20 -29.82 15.93
C ALA A 94 4.46 -29.88 15.07
N ASP A 95 5.20 -30.97 15.17
CA ASP A 95 6.33 -31.29 14.30
C ASP A 95 6.12 -32.67 13.64
N GLN A 96 7.18 -33.26 13.10
CA GLN A 96 7.12 -34.61 12.52
C GLN A 96 6.88 -35.73 13.55
N ALA A 97 7.22 -35.50 14.83
CA ALA A 97 7.06 -36.45 15.92
C ALA A 97 5.63 -36.44 16.49
N GLY A 98 4.92 -35.31 16.38
CA GLY A 98 3.50 -35.22 16.70
C GLY A 98 3.05 -33.88 17.26
N PRO A 99 1.83 -33.80 17.81
CA PRO A 99 1.31 -32.58 18.41
C PRO A 99 2.06 -32.24 19.71
N TRP A 100 2.36 -30.96 19.89
CA TRP A 100 2.96 -30.42 21.10
C TRP A 100 1.88 -30.07 22.12
N VAL A 101 2.23 -30.13 23.40
CA VAL A 101 1.33 -29.67 24.47
C VAL A 101 1.44 -28.16 24.57
N VAL A 102 0.33 -27.46 24.34
CA VAL A 102 0.22 -26.00 24.49
C VAL A 102 -0.43 -25.68 25.83
N THR A 103 0.24 -24.87 26.63
CA THR A 103 -0.32 -24.35 27.89
C THR A 103 -0.23 -22.83 27.89
N ALA A 104 -1.19 -22.19 28.56
CA ALA A 104 -1.25 -20.75 28.71
C ALA A 104 -1.40 -20.41 30.20
N GLY A 105 -0.65 -19.42 30.66
CA GLY A 105 -0.68 -18.89 32.02
C GLY A 105 -0.94 -17.39 32.01
N GLY A 106 -1.19 -16.86 33.21
CA GLY A 106 -1.42 -15.42 33.39
C GLY A 106 -2.74 -14.95 32.76
N GLY A 107 -2.67 -13.80 32.08
CA GLY A 107 -3.82 -13.04 31.59
C GLY A 107 -3.79 -11.62 32.17
N ALA A 108 -3.01 -10.74 31.55
CA ALA A 108 -2.91 -9.33 31.94
C ALA A 108 -3.44 -8.44 30.82
N VAL A 109 -4.02 -7.31 31.17
CA VAL A 109 -4.31 -6.27 30.17
C VAL A 109 -3.14 -5.30 30.13
N GLU A 110 -2.51 -5.19 28.97
CA GLU A 110 -1.41 -4.28 28.69
C GLU A 110 -1.85 -3.31 27.59
N SER A 111 -1.60 -2.01 27.75
CA SER A 111 -1.86 -1.02 26.70
C SER A 111 -0.62 -0.92 25.82
N ILE A 112 -0.75 -1.32 24.56
CA ILE A 112 0.33 -1.35 23.55
C ILE A 112 -0.12 -0.42 22.42
N ASP A 113 0.67 0.62 22.13
CA ASP A 113 0.35 1.65 21.13
C ASP A 113 -1.04 2.31 21.25
N GLY A 114 -1.52 2.44 22.49
CA GLY A 114 -2.83 3.03 22.79
C GLY A 114 -4.02 2.10 22.52
N VAL A 115 -3.77 0.81 22.27
CA VAL A 115 -4.77 -0.24 22.19
C VAL A 115 -4.59 -1.20 23.36
N ASP A 116 -5.68 -1.49 24.07
CA ASP A 116 -5.66 -2.46 25.16
C ASP A 116 -5.60 -3.89 24.60
N HIS A 117 -4.55 -4.62 24.98
CA HIS A 117 -4.31 -6.00 24.62
C HIS A 117 -4.47 -6.91 25.84
N LEU A 118 -5.11 -8.06 25.64
CA LEU A 118 -5.05 -9.18 26.56
C LEU A 118 -3.81 -10.01 26.24
N VAL A 119 -2.91 -10.11 27.22
CA VAL A 119 -1.62 -10.79 27.08
C VAL A 119 -1.63 -12.08 27.90
N PHE A 120 -1.33 -13.19 27.23
CA PHE A 120 -1.12 -14.50 27.84
C PHE A 120 0.33 -14.95 27.65
N ASP A 121 0.91 -15.53 28.70
CA ASP A 121 2.19 -16.23 28.58
C ASP A 121 1.91 -17.68 28.19
N ILE A 122 2.62 -18.18 27.18
CA ILE A 122 2.40 -19.50 26.60
C ILE A 122 3.64 -20.38 26.71
N VAL A 123 3.42 -21.69 26.81
CA VAL A 123 4.49 -22.71 26.73
C VAL A 123 4.05 -23.79 25.75
N LEU A 124 4.88 -24.03 24.74
CA LEU A 124 4.74 -25.09 23.75
C LEU A 124 5.79 -26.18 24.06
N GLN A 125 5.31 -27.37 24.40
CA GLN A 125 6.15 -28.47 24.86
C GLN A 125 6.16 -29.60 23.82
N PRO A 126 7.30 -29.87 23.15
CA PRO A 126 7.45 -31.01 22.25
C PRO A 126 7.39 -32.34 23.02
N PRO A 127 6.85 -33.42 22.42
CA PRO A 127 6.74 -34.74 23.06
C PRO A 127 8.06 -35.35 23.52
N ASP A 128 9.14 -35.10 22.78
CA ASP A 128 10.49 -35.64 23.03
C ASP A 128 11.40 -34.65 23.77
N HIS A 129 10.86 -33.52 24.23
CA HIS A 129 11.60 -32.42 24.86
C HIS A 129 12.76 -31.89 23.99
N ARG A 130 12.66 -31.98 22.66
CA ARG A 130 13.61 -31.39 21.73
C ARG A 130 12.91 -30.37 20.85
N VAL A 131 13.46 -29.16 20.79
CA VAL A 131 12.91 -28.11 19.93
C VAL A 131 13.61 -28.17 18.58
N GLY A 132 12.90 -28.69 17.58
CA GLY A 132 13.24 -28.59 16.16
C GLY A 132 12.26 -27.68 15.43
N ASP A 133 12.37 -27.63 14.10
CA ASP A 133 11.42 -26.90 13.26
C ASP A 133 10.00 -27.46 13.44
N PHE A 134 9.03 -26.57 13.63
CA PHE A 134 7.66 -26.95 13.94
C PHE A 134 6.64 -26.10 13.17
N GLN A 135 5.42 -26.59 13.06
CA GLN A 135 4.30 -25.85 12.52
C GLN A 135 3.48 -25.26 13.66
N LEU A 136 3.32 -23.94 13.65
CA LEU A 136 2.41 -23.22 14.52
C LEU A 136 1.10 -22.99 13.78
N THR A 137 -0.02 -23.41 14.37
CA THR A 137 -1.36 -23.07 13.90
C THR A 137 -2.03 -22.14 14.88
N TYR A 138 -2.62 -21.05 14.39
CA TYR A 138 -3.34 -20.08 15.21
C TYR A 138 -4.45 -19.41 14.40
N ASP A 139 -5.66 -19.34 14.95
CA ASP A 139 -6.82 -18.71 14.29
C ASP A 139 -7.77 -17.94 15.22
N ALA A 140 -7.35 -17.63 16.46
CA ALA A 140 -8.25 -17.13 17.50
C ALA A 140 -9.06 -15.88 17.11
N ILE A 141 -8.50 -14.94 16.35
CA ILE A 141 -9.27 -13.82 15.78
C ILE A 141 -9.54 -14.03 14.29
N LEU A 142 -8.61 -14.73 13.61
CA LEU A 142 -8.69 -14.98 12.17
C LEU A 142 -9.99 -15.68 11.80
N HIS A 143 -10.47 -16.67 12.57
CA HIS A 143 -11.68 -17.45 12.25
C HIS A 143 -13.00 -16.64 12.10
N ARG A 144 -13.02 -15.35 12.48
CA ARG A 144 -14.14 -14.43 12.23
C ARG A 144 -13.77 -13.19 11.44
N LEU A 145 -12.52 -12.79 11.52
CA LEU A 145 -12.07 -11.48 11.07
C LEU A 145 -11.09 -11.63 9.92
N VAL A 146 -11.62 -11.62 8.69
CA VAL A 146 -10.86 -11.85 7.44
C VAL A 146 -9.71 -10.88 7.28
N SER A 147 -9.88 -9.63 7.73
CA SER A 147 -8.89 -8.57 7.62
C SER A 147 -7.82 -8.61 8.72
N HIS A 148 -7.93 -9.50 9.71
CA HIS A 148 -7.01 -9.52 10.84
C HIS A 148 -5.69 -10.20 10.47
N LYS A 149 -4.59 -9.73 11.07
CA LYS A 149 -3.25 -10.26 10.87
C LYS A 149 -2.62 -10.62 12.20
N VAL A 150 -1.83 -11.70 12.20
CA VAL A 150 -1.11 -12.19 13.37
C VAL A 150 0.37 -12.27 13.01
N PHE A 151 1.19 -11.46 13.67
CA PHE A 151 2.64 -11.50 13.49
C PHE A 151 3.24 -12.52 14.44
N VAL A 152 4.05 -13.43 13.89
CA VAL A 152 4.75 -14.45 14.68
C VAL A 152 6.24 -14.13 14.63
N SER A 153 6.85 -13.94 15.80
CA SER A 153 8.26 -13.64 15.94
C SER A 153 8.93 -14.65 16.87
N LEU A 154 10.16 -15.03 16.54
CA LEU A 154 10.94 -16.03 17.25
C LEU A 154 12.27 -15.44 17.71
N ARG A 155 12.69 -15.83 18.90
CA ARG A 155 14.03 -15.60 19.44
C ARG A 155 14.65 -16.93 19.81
N THR A 156 15.84 -17.24 19.32
CA THR A 156 16.51 -18.51 19.62
C THR A 156 17.44 -18.33 20.84
N GLY A 157 17.57 -19.37 21.67
CA GLY A 157 18.38 -19.34 22.91
C GLY A 157 19.81 -18.83 22.69
N GLY A 158 20.05 -17.58 23.08
CA GLY A 158 21.32 -16.87 22.91
C GLY A 158 21.17 -15.49 22.25
N GLU A 159 20.11 -15.31 21.46
CA GLU A 159 19.74 -14.02 20.87
C GLU A 159 18.96 -13.19 21.89
N LYS A 160 19.19 -11.88 21.94
CA LYS A 160 18.45 -10.97 22.84
C LYS A 160 17.13 -10.51 22.23
N GLU A 161 17.04 -10.55 20.92
CA GLU A 161 16.06 -9.82 20.11
C GLU A 161 15.21 -10.83 19.32
N TYR A 162 13.93 -10.55 19.10
CA TYR A 162 13.09 -11.43 18.27
C TYR A 162 13.40 -11.21 16.79
N THR A 163 12.97 -12.14 15.95
CA THR A 163 12.97 -12.03 14.49
C THR A 163 11.60 -12.44 13.98
N THR A 164 11.00 -11.66 13.09
CA THR A 164 9.70 -12.02 12.50
C THR A 164 9.87 -13.25 11.63
N VAL A 165 9.18 -14.32 11.99
CA VAL A 165 9.18 -15.59 11.24
C VAL A 165 8.13 -15.58 10.14
N GLY A 166 7.01 -14.90 10.39
CA GLY A 166 5.95 -14.79 9.40
C GLY A 166 4.69 -14.15 9.94
N VAL A 167 3.67 -14.14 9.08
CA VAL A 167 2.35 -13.57 9.37
C VAL A 167 1.30 -14.63 9.05
N LEU A 168 0.37 -14.83 9.98
CA LEU A 168 -0.84 -15.61 9.77
C LEU A 168 -2.00 -14.68 9.42
N ASP A 169 -2.85 -15.13 8.52
CA ASP A 169 -4.06 -14.43 8.05
C ASP A 169 -5.17 -15.43 7.70
N TRP A 170 -6.34 -14.95 7.27
CA TRP A 170 -7.49 -15.80 6.95
C TRP A 170 -7.20 -16.97 5.97
N GLN A 171 -6.23 -16.81 5.06
CA GLN A 171 -5.89 -17.86 4.09
C GLN A 171 -4.85 -18.82 4.64
N GLN A 172 -3.99 -18.33 5.54
CA GLN A 172 -2.88 -19.06 6.10
C GLN A 172 -2.90 -19.02 7.63
N HIS A 173 -3.53 -20.03 8.24
CA HIS A 173 -3.59 -20.22 9.69
C HIS A 173 -2.39 -20.99 10.25
N THR A 174 -1.52 -21.51 9.38
CA THR A 174 -0.35 -22.31 9.76
C THR A 174 0.95 -21.70 9.23
N LEU A 175 1.95 -21.63 10.09
CA LEU A 175 3.29 -21.09 9.81
C LEU A 175 4.36 -22.11 10.22
N ALA A 176 5.33 -22.36 9.34
CA ALA A 176 6.53 -23.11 9.69
C ALA A 176 7.49 -22.20 10.49
N VAL A 177 7.91 -22.65 11.66
CA VAL A 177 8.79 -21.94 12.58
C VAL A 177 10.15 -22.63 12.63
N PRO A 178 11.22 -22.01 12.09
CA PRO A 178 12.54 -22.62 11.99
C PRO A 178 13.32 -22.48 13.30
N ALA A 179 12.97 -23.29 14.30
CA ALA A 179 13.55 -23.20 15.64
C ALA A 179 14.99 -23.78 15.72
N ALA A 180 15.44 -24.51 14.69
CA ALA A 180 16.79 -25.07 14.62
C ALA A 180 17.90 -24.06 14.23
N GLY A 181 17.60 -22.76 14.17
CA GLY A 181 18.61 -21.72 13.97
C GLY A 181 18.98 -21.45 12.51
N ALA A 182 18.10 -21.71 11.55
CA ALA A 182 18.26 -21.28 10.16
C ALA A 182 18.02 -19.76 10.02
N ALA A 183 18.86 -18.95 10.66
CA ALA A 183 18.92 -17.52 10.43
C ALA A 183 19.78 -17.27 9.18
N THR A 184 19.23 -16.57 8.16
CA THR A 184 19.86 -15.49 7.36
C THR A 184 19.49 -15.39 5.87
N GLN A 185 18.71 -16.32 5.28
CA GLN A 185 18.20 -16.13 3.90
C GLN A 185 16.67 -16.11 3.82
N ASP A 186 15.99 -16.86 4.68
CA ASP A 186 14.52 -16.91 4.70
C ASP A 186 13.88 -15.64 5.27
N GLY A 187 14.54 -14.94 6.21
CA GLY A 187 14.04 -13.68 6.78
C GLY A 187 13.94 -12.53 5.77
N PHE A 188 14.98 -12.35 4.94
CA PHE A 188 14.98 -11.33 3.88
C PHE A 188 13.94 -11.63 2.80
N ALA A 189 13.81 -12.90 2.38
CA ALA A 189 12.79 -13.31 1.42
C ALA A 189 11.37 -13.18 2.01
N ALA A 190 11.17 -13.52 3.27
CA ALA A 190 9.92 -13.32 3.99
C ALA A 190 9.58 -11.83 4.11
N ALA A 191 10.57 -10.97 4.37
CA ALA A 191 10.40 -9.52 4.42
C ALA A 191 10.02 -8.95 3.04
N ILE A 192 10.64 -9.41 1.94
CA ILE A 192 10.21 -9.06 0.57
C ILE A 192 8.75 -9.46 0.36
N HIS A 193 8.41 -10.70 0.70
CA HIS A 193 7.06 -11.21 0.51
C HIS A 193 6.02 -10.44 1.35
N LEU A 194 6.40 -10.02 2.56
CA LEU A 194 5.60 -9.16 3.42
C LEU A 194 5.40 -7.77 2.79
N GLY A 195 6.46 -7.16 2.24
CA GLY A 195 6.36 -5.88 1.52
C GLY A 195 5.46 -5.94 0.30
N ILE A 196 5.49 -7.06 -0.44
CA ILE A 196 4.57 -7.31 -1.56
C ILE A 196 3.12 -7.38 -1.08
N ARG A 197 2.85 -8.19 -0.05
CA ARG A 197 1.49 -8.34 0.51
C ARG A 197 0.97 -7.03 1.08
N HIS A 198 1.81 -6.25 1.76
CA HIS A 198 1.45 -4.94 2.32
C HIS A 198 0.84 -4.00 1.26
N ILE A 199 1.45 -3.90 0.08
CA ILE A 199 0.93 -3.06 -1.01
C ILE A 199 -0.28 -3.70 -1.69
N ALA A 200 -0.28 -5.02 -1.86
CA ALA A 200 -1.38 -5.73 -2.53
C ALA A 200 -2.69 -5.66 -1.75
N GLU A 201 -2.63 -5.70 -0.42
CA GLU A 201 -3.80 -5.67 0.47
C GLU A 201 -4.19 -4.24 0.89
N GLY A 202 -3.27 -3.28 0.80
CA GLY A 202 -3.49 -1.87 1.15
C GLY A 202 -4.27 -1.08 0.10
N ALA A 203 -5.59 -0.94 0.30
CA ALA A 203 -6.46 -0.14 -0.57
C ALA A 203 -5.97 1.30 -0.79
N ASP A 204 -5.52 1.92 0.30
CA ASP A 204 -5.03 3.28 0.33
C ASP A 204 -3.71 3.41 -0.44
N HIS A 205 -2.82 2.42 -0.35
CA HIS A 205 -1.56 2.39 -1.09
C HIS A 205 -1.78 2.23 -2.60
N LEU A 206 -2.67 1.32 -3.01
CA LEU A 206 -3.00 1.14 -4.42
C LEU A 206 -3.71 2.38 -5.00
N LEU A 207 -4.69 2.93 -4.27
CA LEU A 207 -5.40 4.13 -4.70
C LEU A 207 -4.46 5.34 -4.78
N PHE A 208 -3.56 5.50 -3.81
CA PHE A 208 -2.51 6.51 -3.82
C PHE A 208 -1.66 6.42 -5.10
N LEU A 209 -1.16 5.23 -5.42
CA LEU A 209 -0.32 5.00 -6.59
C LEU A 209 -1.08 5.30 -7.90
N ILE A 210 -2.36 4.90 -7.98
CA ILE A 210 -3.22 5.24 -9.13
C ILE A 210 -3.37 6.76 -9.26
N MET A 211 -3.61 7.49 -8.15
CA MET A 211 -3.73 8.95 -8.18
C MET A 211 -2.44 9.63 -8.67
N LEU A 212 -1.26 9.10 -8.32
CA LEU A 212 0.02 9.59 -8.83
C LEU A 212 0.26 9.25 -10.32
N LEU A 213 -0.21 8.09 -10.77
CA LEU A 213 -0.07 7.63 -12.16
C LEU A 213 -1.01 8.35 -13.13
N LEU A 214 -2.20 8.75 -12.69
CA LEU A 214 -3.19 9.44 -13.51
C LEU A 214 -2.64 10.67 -14.27
N PRO A 215 -1.85 11.58 -13.67
CA PRO A 215 -1.22 12.70 -14.38
C PRO A 215 0.12 12.35 -15.04
N ALA A 216 0.68 11.16 -14.88
CA ALA A 216 2.04 10.81 -15.32
C ALA A 216 2.33 11.02 -16.83
N PRO A 217 1.39 10.77 -17.77
CA PRO A 217 1.58 11.08 -19.19
C PRO A 217 1.57 12.59 -19.54
N LEU A 218 1.38 13.46 -18.55
CA LEU A 218 1.10 14.89 -18.72
C LEU A 218 2.20 15.75 -18.11
N ILE A 219 2.36 16.95 -18.67
CA ILE A 219 3.16 18.03 -18.11
C ILE A 219 2.23 19.17 -17.74
N ALA A 220 2.44 19.74 -16.56
CA ALA A 220 1.76 20.94 -16.13
C ALA A 220 2.29 22.14 -16.92
N ARG A 221 1.41 22.82 -17.67
CA ARG A 221 1.69 24.15 -18.24
C ARG A 221 0.74 25.15 -17.59
N GLY A 222 1.25 25.91 -16.62
CA GLY A 222 0.42 26.71 -15.70
C GLY A 222 -0.50 25.80 -14.87
N ARG A 223 -1.79 26.16 -14.76
CA ARG A 223 -2.78 25.39 -13.99
C ARG A 223 -3.54 24.35 -14.82
N ARG A 224 -2.98 23.94 -15.97
CA ARG A 224 -3.61 22.97 -16.88
C ARG A 224 -2.63 21.86 -17.24
N TRP A 225 -3.14 20.64 -17.25
CA TRP A 225 -2.42 19.48 -17.75
C TRP A 225 -2.40 19.50 -19.29
N LYS A 226 -1.22 19.33 -19.88
CA LYS A 226 -1.04 19.13 -21.32
C LYS A 226 -0.24 17.87 -21.57
N ARG A 227 -0.55 17.16 -22.65
CA ARG A 227 0.17 15.96 -23.05
C ARG A 227 1.62 16.28 -23.36
N SER A 228 2.51 15.37 -22.95
CA SER A 228 3.90 15.32 -23.37
C SER A 228 4.08 14.15 -24.34
N ASP A 229 4.71 14.39 -25.48
CA ASP A 229 5.08 13.34 -26.42
C ASP A 229 6.43 12.68 -26.10
N ASP A 230 7.14 13.20 -25.10
CA ASP A 230 8.43 12.68 -24.63
C ASP A 230 8.20 11.52 -23.66
N LEU A 231 8.07 10.32 -24.22
CA LEU A 231 7.86 9.08 -23.47
C LEU A 231 9.00 8.82 -22.48
N ARG A 232 10.25 9.07 -22.89
CA ARG A 232 11.43 8.86 -22.04
C ARG A 232 11.35 9.74 -20.80
N ARG A 233 11.06 11.03 -20.97
CA ARG A 233 10.91 11.96 -19.85
C ARG A 233 9.76 11.58 -18.92
N ASN A 234 8.61 11.18 -19.47
CA ASN A 234 7.45 10.80 -18.66
C ASN A 234 7.76 9.55 -17.80
N SER A 235 8.40 8.53 -18.37
CA SER A 235 8.82 7.33 -17.63
C SER A 235 9.84 7.67 -16.54
N TRP A 236 10.87 8.48 -16.85
CA TRP A 236 11.86 8.91 -15.87
C TRP A 236 11.25 9.72 -14.72
N ARG A 237 10.21 10.52 -14.99
CA ARG A 237 9.49 11.25 -13.95
C ARG A 237 8.76 10.30 -13.02
N VAL A 238 8.09 9.26 -13.54
CA VAL A 238 7.40 8.27 -12.71
C VAL A 238 8.39 7.52 -11.83
N VAL A 239 9.51 7.07 -12.39
CA VAL A 239 10.56 6.39 -11.61
C VAL A 239 11.03 7.30 -10.47
N HIS A 240 11.39 8.56 -10.75
CA HIS A 240 11.79 9.49 -9.68
C HIS A 240 10.72 9.70 -8.61
N VAL A 241 9.44 9.78 -8.98
CA VAL A 241 8.34 9.95 -8.04
C VAL A 241 8.18 8.72 -7.14
N VAL A 242 8.19 7.51 -7.73
CA VAL A 242 8.09 6.25 -7.00
C VAL A 242 9.30 6.04 -6.09
N THR A 243 10.51 6.25 -6.60
CA THR A 243 11.75 6.16 -5.82
C THR A 243 11.78 7.21 -4.71
N ALA A 244 11.35 8.45 -4.95
CA ALA A 244 11.31 9.48 -3.90
C ALA A 244 10.33 9.12 -2.78
N PHE A 245 9.16 8.57 -3.12
CA PHE A 245 8.22 8.02 -2.14
C PHE A 245 8.85 6.88 -1.34
N ALA A 246 9.47 5.91 -2.01
CA ALA A 246 10.12 4.77 -1.35
C ALA A 246 11.23 5.21 -0.39
N ILE A 247 12.06 6.19 -0.79
CA ILE A 247 13.10 6.78 0.08
C ILE A 247 12.46 7.43 1.31
N GLY A 248 11.45 8.29 1.13
CA GLY A 248 10.75 8.92 2.24
C GLY A 248 10.15 7.89 3.20
N HIS A 249 9.46 6.89 2.65
CA HIS A 249 8.87 5.78 3.38
C HIS A 249 9.91 5.03 4.23
N SER A 250 11.03 4.67 3.60
CA SER A 250 12.13 3.94 4.24
C SER A 250 12.71 4.71 5.43
N VAL A 251 12.87 6.04 5.30
CA VAL A 251 13.43 6.88 6.36
C VAL A 251 12.55 6.84 7.61
N THR A 252 11.26 7.10 7.47
CA THR A 252 10.34 7.10 8.63
C THR A 252 10.04 5.72 9.17
N LEU A 253 10.05 4.70 8.30
CA LEU A 253 9.93 3.31 8.73
C LEU A 253 11.10 2.92 9.62
N ALA A 254 12.33 3.25 9.20
CA ALA A 254 13.53 3.00 10.00
C ALA A 254 13.51 3.80 11.31
N LEU A 255 13.14 5.09 11.26
CA LEU A 255 13.09 5.93 12.46
C LEU A 255 12.05 5.44 13.48
N GLY A 256 10.88 5.00 13.04
CA GLY A 256 9.86 4.45 13.95
C GLY A 256 10.21 3.05 14.44
N ALA A 257 10.77 2.18 13.59
CA ALA A 257 11.20 0.84 14.01
C ALA A 257 12.38 0.89 15.02
N LEU A 258 13.22 1.93 14.94
CA LEU A 258 14.27 2.19 15.94
C LEU A 258 13.75 2.87 17.20
N GLY A 259 12.45 3.19 17.28
CA GLY A 259 11.82 3.85 18.42
C GLY A 259 12.12 5.34 18.54
N TYR A 260 12.73 5.98 17.53
CA TYR A 260 13.02 7.42 17.58
C TYR A 260 11.80 8.30 17.38
N ILE A 261 10.78 7.80 16.67
CA ILE A 261 9.55 8.52 16.40
C ILE A 261 8.36 7.59 16.65
N SER A 262 7.47 8.00 17.55
CA SER A 262 6.18 7.34 17.76
C SER A 262 5.07 8.36 17.51
N VAL A 263 4.13 8.01 16.62
CA VAL A 263 2.98 8.85 16.27
C VAL A 263 1.73 7.96 16.35
N PRO A 264 0.63 8.43 16.97
CA PRO A 264 -0.58 7.63 17.05
C PRO A 264 -1.07 7.17 15.68
N THR A 265 -1.36 5.88 15.53
CA THR A 265 -1.77 5.24 14.27
C THR A 265 -2.91 6.00 13.58
N ARG A 266 -3.90 6.47 14.35
CA ARG A 266 -5.01 7.29 13.84
C ARG A 266 -4.55 8.55 13.10
N VAL A 267 -3.51 9.23 13.60
CA VAL A 267 -2.95 10.43 12.97
C VAL A 267 -2.25 10.05 11.68
N VAL A 268 -1.46 8.98 11.69
CA VAL A 268 -0.75 8.47 10.51
C VAL A 268 -1.75 8.08 9.41
N GLU A 269 -2.77 7.30 9.74
CA GLU A 269 -3.84 6.91 8.82
C GLU A 269 -4.57 8.13 8.25
N SER A 270 -4.83 9.15 9.07
CA SER A 270 -5.47 10.40 8.62
C SER A 270 -4.57 11.15 7.62
N LEU A 271 -3.25 11.19 7.86
CA LEU A 271 -2.28 11.77 6.93
C LEU A 271 -2.19 10.97 5.63
N ILE A 272 -2.28 9.64 5.69
CA ILE A 272 -2.35 8.78 4.50
C ILE A 272 -3.60 9.13 3.69
N ALA A 273 -4.78 9.22 4.30
CA ALA A 273 -6.01 9.60 3.61
C ALA A 273 -5.90 11.01 2.99
N LEU A 274 -5.32 11.95 3.72
CA LEU A 274 -5.05 13.31 3.22
C LEU A 274 -4.10 13.30 2.02
N SER A 275 -3.06 12.45 2.03
CA SER A 275 -2.12 12.36 0.91
C SER A 275 -2.80 11.90 -0.40
N ILE A 276 -3.74 10.95 -0.31
CA ILE A 276 -4.55 10.49 -1.44
C ILE A 276 -5.48 11.60 -1.92
N LEU A 277 -6.12 12.32 -0.99
CA LEU A 277 -6.99 13.44 -1.31
C LEU A 277 -6.23 14.51 -2.11
N VAL A 278 -5.04 14.88 -1.64
CA VAL A 278 -4.17 15.86 -2.32
C VAL A 278 -3.71 15.34 -3.69
N SER A 279 -3.31 14.07 -3.79
CA SER A 279 -2.93 13.44 -5.06
C SER A 279 -4.07 13.41 -6.08
N GLY A 280 -5.30 13.11 -5.64
CA GLY A 280 -6.49 13.15 -6.49
C GLY A 280 -6.80 14.56 -6.98
N ILE A 281 -6.74 15.57 -6.10
CA ILE A 281 -6.90 16.97 -6.51
C ILE A 281 -5.80 17.38 -7.50
N HIS A 282 -4.55 16.95 -7.28
CA HIS A 282 -3.43 17.18 -8.19
C HIS A 282 -3.68 16.55 -9.57
N ALA A 283 -4.21 15.33 -9.62
CA ALA A 283 -4.57 14.65 -10.85
C ALA A 283 -5.69 15.39 -11.63
N ILE A 284 -6.62 16.04 -10.94
CA ILE A 284 -7.64 16.90 -11.57
C ILE A 284 -6.98 18.17 -12.13
N LYS A 285 -6.22 18.87 -11.29
CA LYS A 285 -5.60 20.16 -11.58
C LYS A 285 -4.20 20.23 -10.96
N PRO A 286 -3.16 20.62 -11.71
CA PRO A 286 -1.81 20.69 -11.19
C PRO A 286 -1.76 21.61 -9.95
N LEU A 287 -1.44 21.01 -8.80
CA LEU A 287 -1.22 21.74 -7.55
C LEU A 287 0.23 22.19 -7.44
N VAL A 288 1.16 21.29 -7.75
CA VAL A 288 2.60 21.53 -7.55
C VAL A 288 3.38 21.10 -8.80
N PRO A 289 3.32 21.92 -9.87
CA PRO A 289 4.04 21.66 -11.11
C PRO A 289 5.54 21.51 -10.87
N GLY A 290 6.12 20.36 -11.22
CA GLY A 290 7.57 20.12 -11.08
C GLY A 290 8.05 19.77 -9.67
N GLY A 291 7.18 19.80 -8.67
CA GLY A 291 7.48 19.39 -7.29
C GLY A 291 6.93 18.01 -6.92
N GLU A 292 6.54 17.20 -7.91
CA GLU A 292 5.85 15.93 -7.67
C GLU A 292 6.72 14.93 -6.87
N ALA A 293 8.03 14.88 -7.14
CA ALA A 293 8.95 14.02 -6.40
C ALA A 293 9.12 14.45 -4.93
N TRP A 294 9.13 15.76 -4.65
CA TRP A 294 9.23 16.27 -3.27
C TRP A 294 7.97 15.96 -2.46
N ILE A 295 6.80 16.10 -3.09
CA ILE A 295 5.54 15.73 -2.45
C ILE A 295 5.47 14.22 -2.24
N ALA A 296 5.90 13.43 -3.22
CA ALA A 296 5.94 11.98 -3.09
C ALA A 296 6.87 11.56 -1.95
N ALA A 297 8.05 12.17 -1.80
CA ALA A 297 8.91 11.97 -0.63
C ALA A 297 8.21 12.34 0.68
N GLY A 298 7.53 13.50 0.73
CA GLY A 298 6.75 13.93 1.90
C GLY A 298 5.62 12.96 2.27
N PHE A 299 4.91 12.43 1.28
CA PHE A 299 3.89 11.39 1.49
C PHE A 299 4.50 10.06 1.90
N GLY A 300 5.66 9.71 1.32
CA GLY A 300 6.44 8.55 1.73
C GLY A 300 6.75 8.59 3.22
N LEU A 301 7.28 9.72 3.72
CA LEU A 301 7.52 9.94 5.15
C LEU A 301 6.27 9.64 5.98
N MET A 302 5.11 10.18 5.59
CA MET A 302 3.87 9.94 6.33
C MET A 302 3.45 8.47 6.31
N HIS A 303 3.59 7.78 5.18
CA HIS A 303 3.21 6.37 5.04
C HIS A 303 4.12 5.43 5.84
N GLY A 304 5.42 5.76 5.96
CA GLY A 304 6.38 4.88 6.64
C GLY A 304 6.13 4.71 8.12
N LEU A 305 5.48 5.69 8.76
CA LEU A 305 5.12 5.64 10.17
C LEU A 305 4.04 4.59 10.51
N ALA A 306 3.21 4.17 9.54
CA ALA A 306 2.09 3.28 9.82
C ALA A 306 2.55 1.86 10.21
N PHE A 307 3.65 1.40 9.62
CA PHE A 307 4.20 0.06 9.81
C PHE A 307 5.35 0.05 10.84
N ALA A 308 5.92 1.21 11.14
CA ALA A 308 7.08 1.35 12.02
C ALA A 308 6.77 1.02 13.48
N ALA A 309 5.59 1.38 13.96
CA ALA A 309 5.12 1.07 15.32
C ALA A 309 5.09 -0.44 15.57
N LEU A 310 4.60 -1.21 14.57
CA LEU A 310 4.51 -2.67 14.63
C LEU A 310 5.88 -3.37 14.64
N LEU A 311 6.90 -2.80 14.00
CA LEU A 311 8.25 -3.37 13.98
C LEU A 311 9.09 -3.01 15.21
N GLY A 312 8.86 -1.84 15.80
CA GLY A 312 9.60 -1.37 16.99
C GLY A 312 9.34 -2.25 18.22
N ASP A 313 8.12 -2.73 18.40
CA ASP A 313 7.71 -3.57 19.53
C ASP A 313 8.21 -5.02 19.45
N LEU A 314 8.65 -5.44 18.27
CA LEU A 314 9.22 -6.77 18.07
C LEU A 314 10.63 -6.90 18.62
N GLY A 315 11.28 -5.80 19.04
CA GLY A 315 12.61 -5.83 19.64
C GLY A 315 13.60 -6.61 18.77
N LEU A 316 13.70 -6.24 17.47
CA LEU A 316 14.49 -6.91 16.44
C LEU A 316 15.96 -6.46 16.46
N GLY A 317 16.88 -7.44 16.31
CA GLY A 317 18.34 -7.27 16.16
C GLY A 317 18.69 -6.08 15.29
N ARG A 318 19.49 -5.09 15.72
CA ARG A 318 19.87 -3.96 14.81
C ARG A 318 20.36 -4.41 13.42
N GLY A 319 21.03 -5.56 13.33
CA GLY A 319 21.47 -6.17 12.07
C GLY A 319 20.36 -6.87 11.28
N SER A 320 19.50 -7.67 11.94
CA SER A 320 18.37 -8.34 11.29
C SER A 320 17.29 -7.33 10.88
N LEU A 321 17.03 -6.32 11.71
CA LEU A 321 16.11 -5.21 11.43
C LEU A 321 16.49 -4.48 10.14
N VAL A 322 17.78 -4.17 9.93
CA VAL A 322 18.19 -3.48 8.69
C VAL A 322 17.96 -4.38 7.47
N ALA A 323 18.27 -5.67 7.55
CA ALA A 323 18.01 -6.60 6.45
C ALA A 323 16.50 -6.74 6.17
N ASP A 324 15.69 -6.88 7.21
CA ASP A 324 14.23 -7.01 7.09
C ASP A 324 13.59 -5.72 6.55
N LEU A 325 14.04 -4.54 7.00
CA LEU A 325 13.60 -3.25 6.47
C LEU A 325 13.98 -3.09 4.99
N LEU A 326 15.17 -3.52 4.59
CA LEU A 326 15.59 -3.50 3.18
C LEU A 326 14.75 -4.47 2.33
N GLY A 327 14.51 -5.69 2.83
CA GLY A 327 13.69 -6.68 2.15
C GLY A 327 12.26 -6.20 1.97
N PHE A 328 11.66 -5.66 3.02
CA PHE A 328 10.33 -5.07 3.00
C PHE A 328 10.21 -3.93 1.98
N ASN A 329 11.15 -2.97 1.99
CA ASN A 329 11.15 -1.88 1.02
C ASN A 329 11.36 -2.37 -0.43
N LEU A 330 12.18 -3.39 -0.64
CA LEU A 330 12.35 -4.01 -1.96
C LEU A 330 11.05 -4.66 -2.45
N GLY A 331 10.31 -5.34 -1.56
CA GLY A 331 8.98 -5.88 -1.86
C GLY A 331 7.95 -4.81 -2.26
N ILE A 332 7.97 -3.67 -1.54
CA ILE A 332 7.14 -2.50 -1.88
C ILE A 332 7.49 -1.98 -3.27
N GLU A 333 8.77 -1.69 -3.52
CA GLU A 333 9.23 -1.10 -4.78
C GLU A 333 8.92 -2.03 -5.96
N LEU A 334 9.13 -3.34 -5.81
CA LEU A 334 8.80 -4.32 -6.83
C LEU A 334 7.30 -4.28 -7.19
N THR A 335 6.43 -4.24 -6.18
CA THR A 335 4.97 -4.21 -6.39
C THR A 335 4.54 -2.91 -7.05
N GLN A 336 5.11 -1.77 -6.64
CA GLN A 336 4.85 -0.47 -7.27
C GLN A 336 5.27 -0.47 -8.74
N LEU A 337 6.45 -1.02 -9.06
CA LEU A 337 6.93 -1.13 -10.45
C LEU A 337 6.03 -2.04 -11.30
N ILE A 338 5.51 -3.13 -10.74
CA ILE A 338 4.53 -4.00 -11.42
C ILE A 338 3.26 -3.23 -11.74
N VAL A 339 2.68 -2.50 -10.77
CA VAL A 339 1.47 -1.69 -10.99
C VAL A 339 1.71 -0.61 -12.04
N VAL A 340 2.86 0.07 -12.00
CA VAL A 340 3.29 1.04 -13.02
C VAL A 340 3.35 0.37 -14.40
N ALA A 341 3.98 -0.81 -14.50
CA ALA A 341 4.09 -1.55 -15.76
C ALA A 341 2.74 -1.98 -16.34
N LEU A 342 1.77 -2.32 -15.48
CA LEU A 342 0.41 -2.70 -15.89
C LEU A 342 -0.44 -1.50 -16.34
N LEU A 343 -0.34 -0.36 -15.66
CA LEU A 343 -1.23 0.79 -15.91
C LEU A 343 -0.66 1.79 -16.91
N MET A 344 0.64 2.05 -16.90
CA MET A 344 1.25 3.10 -17.72
C MET A 344 1.02 2.94 -19.22
N PRO A 345 1.14 1.75 -19.85
CA PRO A 345 0.89 1.59 -21.28
C PRO A 345 -0.51 2.06 -21.67
N SER A 346 -1.52 1.67 -20.90
CA SER A 346 -2.92 2.06 -21.12
C SER A 346 -3.12 3.56 -20.94
N LEU A 347 -2.53 4.16 -19.89
CA LEU A 347 -2.61 5.61 -19.66
C LEU A 347 -1.91 6.42 -20.77
N LEU A 348 -0.78 5.93 -21.28
CA LEU A 348 -0.05 6.55 -22.40
C LEU A 348 -0.88 6.52 -23.68
N VAL A 349 -1.51 5.39 -24.00
CA VAL A 349 -2.42 5.26 -25.16
C VAL A 349 -3.62 6.17 -24.99
N LEU A 350 -4.25 6.13 -23.81
CA LEU A 350 -5.44 6.92 -23.51
C LEU A 350 -5.13 8.42 -23.59
N SER A 351 -3.94 8.85 -23.13
CA SER A 351 -3.50 10.25 -23.21
C SER A 351 -3.50 10.82 -24.64
N ARG A 352 -3.47 9.96 -25.66
CA ARG A 352 -3.58 10.33 -27.08
C ARG A 352 -5.01 10.54 -27.57
N THR A 353 -5.98 10.48 -26.66
CA THR A 353 -7.40 10.55 -26.98
C THR A 353 -8.04 11.74 -26.28
N THR A 354 -9.12 12.25 -26.88
CA THR A 354 -9.97 13.32 -26.33
C THR A 354 -10.77 12.87 -25.11
N VAL A 355 -10.85 11.56 -24.85
CA VAL A 355 -11.57 10.93 -23.72
C VAL A 355 -10.77 11.01 -22.42
N TYR A 356 -9.44 11.06 -22.50
CA TYR A 356 -8.56 10.97 -21.34
C TYR A 356 -8.78 12.03 -20.26
N PRO A 357 -8.99 13.33 -20.58
CA PRO A 357 -9.31 14.32 -19.54
C PRO A 357 -10.55 13.92 -18.72
N GLY A 358 -11.57 13.35 -19.37
CA GLY A 358 -12.78 12.85 -18.71
C GLY A 358 -12.46 11.67 -17.80
N VAL A 359 -11.80 10.64 -18.32
CA VAL A 359 -11.41 9.46 -17.53
C VAL A 359 -10.54 9.85 -16.33
N ARG A 360 -9.55 10.72 -16.54
CA ARG A 360 -8.66 11.21 -15.48
C ARG A 360 -9.44 11.95 -14.40
N VAL A 361 -10.30 12.89 -14.76
CA VAL A 361 -11.06 13.70 -13.79
C VAL A 361 -12.09 12.83 -13.06
N THR A 362 -12.76 11.91 -13.75
CA THR A 362 -13.71 10.97 -13.10
C THR A 362 -12.99 10.04 -12.13
N ALA A 363 -11.90 9.39 -12.55
CA ALA A 363 -11.13 8.49 -11.68
C ALA A 363 -10.54 9.24 -10.48
N ALA A 364 -9.98 10.43 -10.70
CA ALA A 364 -9.46 11.27 -9.62
C ALA A 364 -10.57 11.78 -8.68
N GLY A 365 -11.75 12.10 -9.21
CA GLY A 365 -12.92 12.49 -8.44
C GLY A 365 -13.41 11.36 -7.53
N ILE A 366 -13.46 10.12 -8.04
CA ILE A 366 -13.76 8.93 -7.22
C ILE A 366 -12.71 8.79 -6.11
N GLY A 367 -11.43 8.88 -6.44
CA GLY A 367 -10.35 8.81 -5.44
C GLY A 367 -10.44 9.89 -4.36
N VAL A 368 -10.79 11.12 -4.74
CA VAL A 368 -11.03 12.23 -3.80
C VAL A 368 -12.20 11.94 -2.86
N VAL A 369 -13.31 11.40 -3.37
CA VAL A 369 -14.48 11.06 -2.55
C VAL A 369 -14.14 9.94 -1.56
N LEU A 370 -13.48 8.88 -2.01
CA LEU A 370 -13.05 7.76 -1.15
C LEU A 370 -12.06 8.23 -0.08
N ALA A 371 -11.07 9.04 -0.46
CA ALA A 371 -10.09 9.59 0.47
C ALA A 371 -10.70 10.54 1.50
N ALA A 372 -11.67 11.37 1.09
CA ALA A 372 -12.40 12.25 2.02
C ALA A 372 -13.24 11.44 3.01
N ALA A 373 -13.85 10.34 2.57
CA ALA A 373 -14.60 9.45 3.45
C ALA A 373 -13.68 8.76 4.47
N TRP A 374 -12.52 8.23 4.04
CA TRP A 374 -11.51 7.68 4.95
C TRP A 374 -10.98 8.71 5.93
N LEU A 375 -10.71 9.94 5.47
CA LEU A 375 -10.24 11.00 6.34
C LEU A 375 -11.29 11.33 7.42
N ALA A 376 -12.57 11.42 7.04
CA ALA A 376 -13.66 11.64 7.97
C ALA A 376 -13.82 10.49 8.98
N GLU A 377 -13.69 9.24 8.53
CA GLU A 377 -13.73 8.05 9.40
C GLU A 377 -12.58 8.06 10.41
N ARG A 378 -11.35 8.26 9.93
CA ARG A 378 -10.12 8.25 10.75
C ARG A 378 -10.07 9.42 11.75
N THR A 379 -10.65 10.57 11.39
CA THR A 379 -10.82 11.73 12.30
C THR A 379 -12.05 11.64 13.21
N ALA A 380 -12.76 10.51 13.23
CA ALA A 380 -13.98 10.27 14.01
C ALA A 380 -15.15 11.23 13.71
N LEU A 381 -15.15 11.86 12.52
CA LEU A 381 -16.28 12.66 12.05
C LEU A 381 -17.46 11.78 11.61
N ILE A 382 -17.18 10.55 11.14
CA ILE A 382 -18.18 9.53 10.82
C ILE A 382 -17.78 8.20 11.47
N ALA A 383 -18.78 7.46 11.96
CA ALA A 383 -18.56 6.17 12.64
C ALA A 383 -18.41 4.99 11.67
N VAL A 384 -19.00 5.09 10.47
CA VAL A 384 -18.98 4.05 9.44
C VAL A 384 -18.78 4.71 8.09
N ASN A 385 -17.80 4.25 7.32
CA ASN A 385 -17.58 4.73 5.97
C ASN A 385 -18.49 3.98 4.97
N PRO A 386 -19.41 4.69 4.29
CA PRO A 386 -20.38 4.08 3.39
C PRO A 386 -19.74 3.47 2.14
N PHE A 387 -18.48 3.80 1.85
CA PHE A 387 -17.78 3.37 0.64
C PHE A 387 -16.84 2.19 0.83
N ASN A 388 -16.66 1.66 2.05
CA ASN A 388 -15.73 0.55 2.31
C ASN A 388 -15.98 -0.65 1.37
N ARG A 389 -17.25 -1.00 1.12
CA ARG A 389 -17.61 -2.08 0.17
C ARG A 389 -17.08 -1.87 -1.24
N ILE A 390 -17.16 -0.64 -1.74
CA ILE A 390 -16.69 -0.30 -3.08
C ILE A 390 -15.17 -0.40 -3.09
N THR A 391 -14.52 0.07 -2.04
CA THR A 391 -13.08 0.03 -1.93
C THR A 391 -12.57 -1.41 -1.85
N ASP A 392 -13.14 -2.26 -1.00
CA ASP A 392 -12.73 -3.66 -0.83
C ASP A 392 -12.84 -4.43 -2.16
N ALA A 393 -13.95 -4.25 -2.87
CA ALA A 393 -14.15 -4.88 -4.17
C ALA A 393 -13.18 -4.36 -5.26
N LEU A 394 -12.66 -3.14 -5.13
CA LEU A 394 -11.60 -2.63 -6.02
C LEU A 394 -10.24 -3.28 -5.70
N ILE A 395 -9.95 -3.55 -4.43
CA ILE A 395 -8.70 -4.21 -3.98
C ILE A 395 -8.67 -5.66 -4.43
N ASP A 396 -9.78 -6.38 -4.29
CA ASP A 396 -9.86 -7.82 -4.58
C ASP A 396 -9.63 -8.14 -6.06
N HIS A 397 -9.74 -7.14 -6.94
CA HIS A 397 -9.68 -7.33 -8.39
C HIS A 397 -8.76 -6.31 -9.10
N PRO A 398 -7.47 -6.23 -8.74
CA PRO A 398 -6.56 -5.22 -9.29
C PRO A 398 -6.30 -5.46 -10.79
N PHE A 399 -6.25 -6.73 -11.21
CA PHE A 399 -6.08 -7.11 -12.61
C PHE A 399 -7.31 -6.78 -13.47
N THR A 400 -8.52 -6.88 -12.93
CA THR A 400 -9.73 -6.53 -13.70
C THR A 400 -9.82 -5.02 -13.91
N ILE A 401 -9.38 -4.21 -12.92
CA ILE A 401 -9.27 -2.76 -13.07
C ILE A 401 -8.26 -2.42 -14.17
N ALA A 402 -7.05 -2.97 -14.10
CA ALA A 402 -6.02 -2.74 -15.11
C ALA A 402 -6.49 -3.16 -16.52
N ALA A 403 -7.12 -4.32 -16.63
CA ALA A 403 -7.69 -4.81 -17.88
C ALA A 403 -8.81 -3.90 -18.41
N SER A 404 -9.70 -3.40 -17.53
CA SER A 404 -10.76 -2.48 -17.91
C SER A 404 -10.19 -1.17 -18.48
N ILE A 405 -9.15 -0.62 -17.85
CA ILE A 405 -8.46 0.58 -18.36
C ILE A 405 -7.79 0.29 -19.70
N ALA A 406 -7.17 -0.89 -19.87
CA ALA A 406 -6.57 -1.30 -21.13
C ALA A 406 -7.61 -1.43 -22.27
N VAL A 407 -8.77 -2.02 -21.99
CA VAL A 407 -9.89 -2.11 -22.94
C VAL A 407 -10.41 -0.71 -23.33
N ILE A 408 -10.61 0.18 -22.35
CA ILE A 408 -11.01 1.57 -22.61
C ILE A 408 -9.97 2.28 -23.49
N ALA A 409 -8.68 2.09 -23.22
CA ALA A 409 -7.59 2.65 -24.01
C ALA A 409 -7.59 2.12 -25.45
N ALA A 410 -7.75 0.81 -25.64
CA ALA A 410 -7.80 0.17 -26.95
C ALA A 410 -9.00 0.65 -27.78
N ILE A 411 -10.21 0.68 -27.20
CA ILE A 411 -11.43 1.16 -27.86
C ILE A 411 -11.29 2.64 -28.22
N SER A 412 -10.85 3.47 -27.27
CA SER A 412 -10.70 4.91 -27.49
C SER A 412 -9.67 5.22 -28.57
N TRP A 413 -8.61 4.41 -28.66
CA TRP A 413 -7.62 4.53 -29.72
C TRP A 413 -8.12 3.99 -31.06
N ALA A 414 -8.90 2.90 -31.10
CA ALA A 414 -9.42 2.33 -32.34
C ALA A 414 -10.35 3.28 -33.11
N VAL A 415 -11.04 4.20 -32.43
CA VAL A 415 -11.95 5.18 -33.05
C VAL A 415 -11.18 6.44 -33.48
N PRO A 416 -10.95 6.70 -34.79
CA PRO A 416 -10.07 7.78 -35.24
C PRO A 416 -10.52 9.18 -34.82
N ARG A 417 -11.84 9.40 -34.69
CA ARG A 417 -12.43 10.67 -34.25
C ARG A 417 -12.10 11.03 -32.79
N LEU A 418 -11.75 10.04 -31.99
CA LEU A 418 -11.39 10.25 -30.58
C LEU A 418 -9.89 10.54 -30.43
N ARG A 419 -9.06 10.31 -31.46
CA ARG A 419 -7.62 10.58 -31.44
C ARG A 419 -7.35 12.08 -31.51
N THR A 420 -6.35 12.55 -30.77
CA THR A 420 -5.84 13.92 -30.91
C THR A 420 -5.06 14.05 -32.23
N THR A 421 -5.52 14.89 -33.15
CA THR A 421 -4.75 15.24 -34.37
C THR A 421 -3.59 16.17 -34.01
N THR A 422 -2.36 15.74 -34.25
CA THR A 422 -1.19 16.61 -34.24
C THR A 422 -1.29 17.56 -35.42
N VAL A 423 -1.65 18.82 -35.17
CA VAL A 423 -1.41 19.89 -36.15
C VAL A 423 0.10 20.09 -36.18
N ARG A 424 0.79 19.49 -37.16
CA ARG A 424 2.11 19.97 -37.58
C ARG A 424 1.88 21.38 -38.11
N THR A 425 2.14 22.41 -37.31
CA THR A 425 2.39 23.73 -37.87
C THR A 425 3.56 23.57 -38.84
N PRO A 426 3.40 23.90 -40.14
CA PRO A 426 4.54 23.94 -41.05
C PRO A 426 5.60 24.85 -40.45
N ALA A 427 6.87 24.46 -40.53
CA ALA A 427 7.96 25.36 -40.20
C ALA A 427 7.76 26.65 -41.01
N PRO A 428 7.93 27.85 -40.42
CA PRO A 428 7.94 29.07 -41.22
C PRO A 428 9.00 28.89 -42.30
N ALA A 429 8.60 28.99 -43.56
CA ALA A 429 9.54 28.96 -44.68
C ALA A 429 10.58 30.05 -44.40
N GLY A 430 11.81 29.63 -44.11
CA GLY A 430 12.93 30.55 -43.92
C GLY A 430 13.05 31.39 -45.18
N HIS A 431 12.82 32.68 -45.04
CA HIS A 431 13.15 33.65 -46.07
C HIS A 431 14.66 33.59 -46.27
N ASP A 432 15.05 33.02 -47.40
CA ASP A 432 16.43 32.94 -47.87
C ASP A 432 16.87 34.37 -48.29
N LEU A 433 17.32 35.17 -47.34
CA LEU A 433 17.96 36.48 -47.61
C LEU A 433 19.45 36.25 -47.87
N ARG A 434 19.77 35.83 -49.10
CA ARG A 434 21.10 36.03 -49.68
C ARG A 434 21.28 37.52 -50.00
N THR A 435 21.96 38.26 -49.15
CA THR A 435 22.60 39.54 -49.51
C THR A 435 23.85 39.28 -50.35
N PRO A 436 24.04 39.91 -51.52
CA PRO A 436 25.33 39.94 -52.19
C PRO A 436 26.23 41.00 -51.56
N ALA A 437 27.46 40.62 -51.22
CA ALA A 437 28.50 41.53 -50.78
C ALA A 437 28.92 42.46 -51.95
N THR A 438 28.63 43.74 -51.82
CA THR A 438 29.22 44.80 -52.66
C THR A 438 30.62 45.14 -52.13
N ALA A 439 31.63 44.84 -52.92
CA ALA A 439 32.99 45.34 -52.76
C ALA A 439 32.98 46.88 -52.94
N VAL A 440 33.50 47.61 -51.96
CA VAL A 440 33.79 49.03 -52.06
C VAL A 440 35.29 49.17 -52.27
N ASP A 441 35.65 49.59 -53.48
CA ASP A 441 36.96 50.08 -53.88
C ASP A 441 37.06 51.56 -53.48
N HIS A 442 38.09 51.92 -52.72
CA HIS A 442 38.43 53.31 -52.41
C HIS A 442 39.80 53.62 -53.01
N SER A 443 39.78 54.16 -54.22
CA SER A 443 40.88 54.88 -54.83
C SER A 443 40.50 56.36 -55.02
N GLY A 444 41.41 57.26 -54.68
CA GLY A 444 41.56 58.52 -55.42
C GLY A 444 41.12 59.84 -54.78
N SER A 445 42.11 60.50 -54.17
CA SER A 445 42.46 61.92 -54.30
C SER A 445 41.60 63.03 -53.69
N VAL A 446 42.18 63.60 -52.64
CA VAL A 446 42.08 64.99 -52.18
C VAL A 446 42.91 65.89 -53.10
N THR A 447 42.33 66.98 -53.62
CA THR A 447 43.04 68.25 -53.92
C THR A 447 42.04 69.42 -53.93
N HIS A 448 42.20 70.34 -52.98
CA HIS A 448 41.73 71.73 -53.05
C HIS A 448 42.81 72.60 -53.72
N PRO A 449 42.55 73.86 -54.11
CA PRO A 449 41.26 74.59 -54.16
C PRO A 449 40.75 74.87 -55.58
#